data_AF-A0A562LZ37-F1
#
_entry.id   AF-A0A562LZ37-F1
#
_cell.length_a   1.000
_cell.length_b   1.000
_cell.length_c   1.000
_cell.angle_alpha   90.00
_cell.angle_beta   90.00
_cell.angle_gamma   90.00
#
_symmetry.space_group_name_H-M   'P 1'
#
loop_
_entity.id
_entity.type
_entity.pdbx_description
1 polymer ?
#
loop_
_entity_poly.entity_id
_entity_poly.type
_entity_poly.pdbx_seq_one_letter_code
_entity_poly.pdbx_strand_id
1 'polypeptide(L)'
;MKKENIYKNILGLTHEDTALMLGIGDGQWSMYVSGKRALPLSATEQLTKVLTHLKEKKSVCKESHAITQAEQQRLQEKWQYDYAGIQLKLLKIAKELDQIEKIRTEAFAALEVAAFLEQQKEYENRATLIRNIRIRATNILKKHHLYAVASLQLKKEQLEMLKNKLEQKIKESKNEL
;
A
#
# COMPACT_ATOMS: atom_id res chain seq x y z
N MET A 1 14.50 11.37 35.74
CA MET A 1 14.64 11.01 34.31
C MET A 1 14.56 9.50 34.02
N LYS A 2 15.48 8.62 34.47
CA LYS A 2 15.42 7.20 34.06
C LYS A 2 14.13 6.47 34.48
N LYS A 3 13.63 6.67 35.71
CA LYS A 3 12.41 5.99 36.19
C LYS A 3 11.10 6.64 35.72
N GLU A 4 11.14 7.92 35.35
CA GLU A 4 9.95 8.67 34.92
C GLU A 4 9.40 8.16 33.59
N ASN A 5 10.30 7.98 32.62
CA ASN A 5 9.95 7.37 31.34
C ASN A 5 9.53 5.91 31.51
N ILE A 6 10.11 5.17 32.48
CA ILE A 6 9.72 3.78 32.74
C ILE A 6 8.27 3.72 33.24
N TYR A 7 7.91 4.53 34.24
CA TYR A 7 6.54 4.50 34.78
C TYR A 7 5.52 5.06 33.80
N LYS A 8 5.86 6.11 33.04
CA LYS A 8 4.99 6.62 31.96
C LYS A 8 4.76 5.55 30.88
N ASN A 9 5.79 4.82 30.49
CA ASN A 9 5.67 3.76 29.48
C ASN A 9 4.89 2.54 29.97
N ILE A 10 4.91 2.26 31.27
CA ILE A 10 4.19 1.12 31.85
C ILE A 10 2.74 1.48 32.15
N LEU A 11 2.50 2.62 32.79
CA LEU A 11 1.17 3.03 33.26
C LEU A 11 0.36 3.75 32.17
N GLY A 12 1.03 4.43 31.22
CA GLY A 12 0.37 5.26 30.20
C GLY A 12 -0.27 6.53 30.75
N LEU A 13 -0.16 6.80 32.06
CA LEU A 13 -0.75 7.94 32.74
C LEU A 13 0.17 9.15 32.76
N THR A 14 -0.42 10.35 32.87
CA THR A 14 0.36 11.57 33.14
C THR A 14 0.88 11.58 34.58
N HIS A 15 1.80 12.50 34.85
CA HIS A 15 2.38 12.65 36.17
C HIS A 15 1.32 13.02 37.22
N GLU A 16 0.40 13.92 36.86
CA GLU A 16 -0.72 14.37 37.69
C GLU A 16 -1.73 13.24 37.92
N ASP A 17 -2.12 12.53 36.86
CA ASP A 17 -3.04 11.39 36.98
C ASP A 17 -2.48 10.29 37.89
N THR A 18 -1.16 10.06 37.83
CA THR A 18 -0.51 9.04 38.67
C THR A 18 -0.47 9.46 40.14
N ALA A 19 -0.15 10.73 40.41
CA ALA A 19 -0.16 11.26 41.77
C ALA A 19 -1.57 11.23 42.37
N LEU A 20 -2.57 11.65 41.59
CA LEU A 20 -3.98 11.60 41.97
C LEU A 20 -4.45 10.18 42.24
N MET A 21 -4.13 9.23 41.34
CA MET A 21 -4.47 7.81 41.53
C MET A 21 -3.93 7.27 42.85
N LEU A 22 -2.68 7.61 43.20
CA LEU A 22 -2.01 7.16 44.42
C LEU A 22 -2.41 7.95 45.68
N GLY A 23 -3.23 8.98 45.54
CA GLY A 23 -3.64 9.86 46.65
C GLY A 23 -2.49 10.67 47.25
N ILE A 24 -1.47 11.00 46.45
CA ILE A 24 -0.29 11.78 46.87
C ILE A 24 -0.19 13.08 46.07
N GLY A 25 0.58 14.05 46.57
CA GLY A 25 0.84 15.27 45.80
C GLY A 25 1.84 15.03 44.67
N ASP A 26 1.73 15.80 43.58
CA ASP A 26 2.63 15.73 42.41
C ASP A 26 4.10 15.80 42.80
N GLY A 27 4.46 16.72 43.71
CA GLY A 27 5.82 16.85 44.21
C GLY A 27 6.35 15.56 44.87
N GLN A 28 5.48 14.82 45.56
CA GLN A 28 5.85 13.54 46.20
C GLN A 28 6.07 12.44 45.16
N TRP A 29 5.22 12.38 44.12
CA TRP A 29 5.42 11.49 42.99
C TRP A 29 6.73 11.80 42.25
N SER A 30 7.01 13.08 41.99
CA SER A 30 8.25 13.53 41.34
C SER A 30 9.50 13.16 42.16
N MET A 31 9.43 13.34 43.49
CA MET A 31 10.52 12.92 44.40
C MET A 31 10.72 11.41 44.41
N TYR A 32 9.64 10.62 44.32
CA TYR A 32 9.75 9.17 44.21
C TYR A 32 10.36 8.72 42.88
N VAL A 33 9.86 9.26 41.79
CA VAL A 33 10.35 8.96 40.43
C VAL A 33 11.82 9.38 40.27
N SER A 34 12.24 10.48 40.89
CA SER A 34 13.65 10.90 40.93
C SER A 34 14.52 10.13 41.93
N GLY A 35 13.93 9.23 42.73
CA GLY A 35 14.63 8.43 43.74
C GLY A 35 15.02 9.22 44.99
N LYS A 36 14.51 10.44 45.15
CA LYS A 36 14.81 11.34 46.27
C LYS A 36 13.99 11.03 47.53
N ARG A 37 12.85 10.36 47.39
CA ARG A 37 11.96 10.02 48.51
C ARG A 37 11.23 8.70 48.27
N ALA A 38 11.00 7.90 49.30
CA ALA A 38 10.12 6.74 49.22
C ALA A 38 8.64 7.17 49.22
N LEU A 39 7.78 6.37 48.60
CA LEU A 39 6.33 6.57 48.68
C LEU A 39 5.80 6.15 50.06
N PRO A 40 4.68 6.73 50.50
CA PRO A 40 3.90 6.17 51.61
C PRO A 40 3.55 4.70 51.37
N LEU A 41 3.39 3.93 52.44
CA LEU A 41 3.08 2.50 52.35
C LEU A 41 1.81 2.24 51.54
N SER A 42 0.75 3.02 51.80
CA SER A 42 -0.53 2.95 51.08
C SER A 42 -0.37 3.17 49.57
N ALA A 43 0.36 4.20 49.16
CA ALA A 43 0.65 4.48 47.75
C ALA A 43 1.52 3.38 47.11
N THR A 44 2.44 2.81 47.88
CA THR A 44 3.30 1.72 47.40
C THR A 44 2.49 0.45 47.14
N GLU A 45 1.58 0.09 48.05
CA GLU A 45 0.67 -1.04 47.88
C GLU A 45 -0.26 -0.85 46.67
N GLN A 46 -0.81 0.35 46.50
CA GLN A 46 -1.70 0.65 45.38
C GLN A 46 -0.96 0.61 44.04
N LEU A 47 0.24 1.21 43.96
CA LEU A 47 1.08 1.13 42.76
C LEU A 47 1.43 -0.32 42.42
N THR A 48 1.76 -1.13 43.43
CA THR A 48 2.10 -2.55 43.24
C THR A 48 0.92 -3.31 42.66
N LYS A 49 -0.30 -3.10 43.18
CA LYS A 49 -1.54 -3.72 42.66
C LYS A 49 -1.81 -3.38 41.19
N VAL A 50 -1.63 -2.12 40.79
CA VAL A 50 -1.81 -1.70 39.40
C VAL A 50 -0.77 -2.34 38.49
N LEU A 51 0.50 -2.37 38.93
CA LEU A 51 1.59 -2.97 38.16
C LEU A 51 1.45 -4.49 38.01
N THR A 52 1.00 -5.21 39.04
CA THR A 52 0.68 -6.64 38.91
C THR A 52 -0.51 -6.86 37.99
N HIS A 53 -1.56 -6.06 38.08
CA HIS A 53 -2.70 -6.15 37.17
C HIS A 53 -2.30 -5.99 35.70
N LEU A 54 -1.48 -4.96 35.39
CA LEU A 54 -0.98 -4.72 34.03
C LEU A 54 -0.05 -5.84 33.51
N LYS A 55 0.66 -6.54 34.42
CA LYS A 55 1.52 -7.69 34.06
C LYS A 55 0.74 -8.99 33.88
N GLU A 56 -0.24 -9.25 34.74
CA GLU A 56 -0.98 -10.53 34.79
C GLU A 56 -2.17 -10.56 33.83
N LYS A 57 -2.78 -9.40 33.55
CA LYS A 57 -3.91 -9.29 32.64
C LYS A 57 -3.69 -8.16 31.64
N LYS A 58 -3.27 -8.53 30.44
CA LYS A 58 -3.72 -7.83 29.22
C LYS A 58 -5.18 -8.19 28.94
N SER A 59 -6.09 -8.10 29.92
CA SER A 59 -7.52 -8.22 29.56
C SER A 59 -7.83 -7.00 28.71
N VAL A 60 -8.06 -7.22 27.43
CA VAL A 60 -8.32 -6.16 26.46
C VAL A 60 -9.49 -5.35 26.99
N CYS A 61 -9.20 -4.12 27.41
CA CYS A 61 -10.20 -3.14 27.80
C CYS A 61 -11.26 -3.07 26.68
N LYS A 62 -12.55 -3.02 27.03
CA LYS A 62 -13.65 -3.08 26.03
C LYS A 62 -13.49 -1.99 24.98
N GLU A 63 -13.05 -0.82 25.42
CA GLU A 63 -12.73 0.34 24.62
C GLU A 63 -11.53 0.06 23.69
N SER A 64 -10.47 -0.55 24.21
CA SER A 64 -9.33 -0.98 23.38
C SER A 64 -9.75 -2.02 22.34
N HIS A 65 -10.60 -2.98 22.69
CA HIS A 65 -11.05 -4.02 21.77
C HIS A 65 -11.92 -3.42 20.65
N ALA A 66 -12.85 -2.55 21.01
CA ALA A 66 -13.72 -1.86 20.05
C ALA A 66 -12.91 -0.98 19.08
N ILE A 67 -11.90 -0.26 19.58
CA ILE A 67 -11.00 0.55 18.74
C ILE A 67 -10.21 -0.35 17.79
N THR A 68 -9.56 -1.40 18.31
CA THR A 68 -8.77 -2.33 17.47
C THR A 68 -9.65 -3.00 16.41
N GLN A 69 -10.87 -3.42 16.76
CA GLN A 69 -11.80 -4.02 15.81
C GLN A 69 -12.23 -3.02 14.73
N ALA A 70 -12.54 -1.77 15.10
CA ALA A 70 -12.90 -0.71 14.15
C ALA A 70 -11.71 -0.35 13.22
N GLU A 71 -10.49 -0.31 13.75
CA GLU A 71 -9.26 -0.09 12.96
C GLU A 71 -9.03 -1.23 11.97
N GLN A 72 -9.23 -2.48 12.40
CA GLN A 72 -9.07 -3.66 11.57
C GLN A 72 -10.13 -3.71 10.45
N GLN A 73 -11.38 -3.35 10.74
CA GLN A 73 -12.43 -3.21 9.73
C GLN A 73 -12.09 -2.15 8.68
N ARG A 74 -11.68 -0.94 9.11
CA ARG A 74 -11.26 0.14 8.20
C ARG A 74 -10.07 -0.29 7.33
N LEU A 75 -9.13 -1.04 7.90
CA LEU A 75 -7.99 -1.57 7.18
C LEU A 75 -8.42 -2.57 6.09
N GLN A 76 -9.35 -3.47 6.41
CA GLN A 76 -9.92 -4.42 5.45
C GLN A 76 -10.67 -3.70 4.31
N GLU A 77 -11.52 -2.72 4.63
CA GLU A 77 -12.22 -1.89 3.63
C GLU A 77 -11.22 -1.20 2.71
N LYS A 78 -10.15 -0.64 3.26
CA LYS A 78 -9.10 0.02 2.49
C LYS A 78 -8.40 -0.94 1.53
N TRP A 79 -8.07 -2.15 1.99
CA TRP A 79 -7.44 -3.17 1.12
C TRP A 79 -8.37 -3.61 0.00
N GLN A 80 -9.66 -3.79 0.26
CA GLN A 80 -10.64 -4.13 -0.78
C GLN A 80 -10.78 -3.01 -1.82
N TYR A 81 -10.84 -1.75 -1.37
CA TYR A 81 -10.88 -0.59 -2.25
C TYR A 81 -9.64 -0.52 -3.15
N ASP A 82 -8.45 -0.67 -2.57
CA ASP A 82 -7.19 -0.61 -3.32
C ASP A 82 -7.07 -1.79 -4.30
N TYR A 83 -7.53 -2.98 -3.91
CA TYR A 83 -7.59 -4.16 -4.79
C TYR A 83 -8.48 -3.93 -6.01
N ALA A 84 -9.70 -3.40 -5.82
CA ALA A 84 -10.59 -3.04 -6.92
C ALA A 84 -9.97 -1.98 -7.85
N GLY A 85 -9.31 -0.97 -7.27
CA GLY A 85 -8.59 0.05 -8.01
C GLY A 85 -7.45 -0.51 -8.88
N ILE A 86 -6.72 -1.52 -8.38
CA ILE A 86 -5.66 -2.20 -9.14
C ILE A 86 -6.24 -3.04 -10.27
N GLN A 87 -7.34 -3.76 -10.05
CA GLN A 87 -8.01 -4.53 -11.10
C GLN A 87 -8.44 -3.63 -12.26
N LEU A 88 -9.03 -2.47 -11.98
CA LEU A 88 -9.40 -1.50 -13.01
C LEU A 88 -8.18 -0.99 -13.80
N LYS A 89 -7.05 -0.73 -13.13
CA LYS A 89 -5.81 -0.32 -13.78
C LYS A 89 -5.25 -1.42 -14.69
N LEU A 90 -5.27 -2.68 -14.24
CA LEU A 90 -4.85 -3.82 -15.04
C LEU A 90 -5.69 -3.98 -16.31
N LEU A 91 -7.02 -3.85 -16.19
CA LEU A 91 -7.92 -3.91 -17.34
C LEU A 91 -7.64 -2.78 -18.35
N LYS A 92 -7.36 -1.57 -17.88
CA LYS A 92 -7.00 -0.44 -18.75
C LYS A 92 -5.69 -0.71 -19.51
N ILE A 93 -4.65 -1.14 -18.80
CA ILE A 93 -3.36 -1.45 -19.42
C ILE A 93 -3.47 -2.61 -20.40
N ALA A 94 -4.25 -3.65 -20.09
CA ALA A 94 -4.48 -4.75 -21.02
C ALA A 94 -5.14 -4.26 -22.32
N LYS A 95 -6.18 -3.44 -22.24
CA LYS A 95 -6.83 -2.85 -23.42
C LYS A 95 -5.87 -1.97 -24.23
N GLU A 96 -5.05 -1.17 -23.56
CA GLU A 96 -4.05 -0.33 -24.21
C GLU A 96 -3.00 -1.17 -24.95
N LEU A 97 -2.52 -2.25 -24.34
CA LEU A 97 -1.59 -3.19 -24.96
C LEU A 97 -2.20 -3.86 -26.19
N ASP A 98 -3.42 -4.40 -26.07
CA ASP A 98 -4.15 -5.03 -27.18
C ASP A 98 -4.34 -4.05 -28.35
N GLN A 99 -4.65 -2.79 -28.05
CA GLN A 99 -4.83 -1.76 -29.07
C GLN A 99 -3.50 -1.44 -29.77
N ILE A 100 -2.41 -1.29 -29.01
CA ILE A 100 -1.09 -1.04 -29.59
C ILE A 100 -0.64 -2.21 -30.45
N GLU A 101 -0.88 -3.44 -30.01
CA GLU A 101 -0.54 -4.65 -30.77
C GLU A 101 -1.29 -4.69 -32.10
N LYS A 102 -2.61 -4.47 -32.10
CA LYS A 102 -3.42 -4.39 -33.33
C LYS A 102 -2.92 -3.31 -34.29
N ILE A 103 -2.66 -2.10 -33.78
CA ILE A 103 -2.15 -0.99 -34.60
C ILE A 103 -0.80 -1.36 -35.23
N ARG A 104 0.07 -2.05 -34.48
CA ARG A 104 1.38 -2.48 -34.99
C ARG A 104 1.24 -3.59 -36.03
N THR A 105 0.38 -4.58 -35.81
CA THR A 105 0.12 -5.65 -36.79
C THR A 105 -0.44 -5.09 -38.09
N GLU A 106 -1.37 -4.15 -38.03
CA GLU A 106 -1.90 -3.45 -39.20
C GLU A 106 -0.83 -2.66 -39.94
N ALA A 107 0.04 -1.95 -39.21
CA ALA A 107 1.13 -1.20 -39.81
C ALA A 107 2.19 -2.10 -40.47
N PHE A 108 2.52 -3.26 -39.87
CA PHE A 108 3.40 -4.23 -40.50
C PHE A 108 2.78 -4.84 -41.76
N ALA A 109 1.51 -5.25 -41.72
CA ALA A 109 0.81 -5.73 -42.90
C ALA A 109 0.78 -4.69 -44.03
N ALA A 110 0.59 -3.40 -43.71
CA ALA A 110 0.65 -2.32 -44.69
C ALA A 110 2.05 -2.17 -45.33
N LEU A 111 3.12 -2.42 -44.58
CA LEU A 111 4.48 -2.43 -45.13
C LEU A 111 4.72 -3.64 -46.03
N GLU A 112 4.22 -4.81 -45.67
CA GLU A 112 4.29 -6.02 -46.50
C GLU A 112 3.53 -5.84 -47.82
N VAL A 113 2.32 -5.28 -47.77
CA VAL A 113 1.56 -4.93 -48.99
C VAL A 113 2.34 -3.93 -49.85
N ALA A 114 2.92 -2.89 -49.24
CA ALA A 114 3.75 -1.94 -50.00
C ALA A 114 4.96 -2.62 -50.67
N ALA A 115 5.62 -3.55 -49.98
CA ALA A 115 6.74 -4.31 -50.54
C ALA A 115 6.31 -5.26 -51.68
N PHE A 116 5.16 -5.92 -51.53
CA PHE A 116 4.59 -6.78 -52.58
C PHE A 116 4.22 -5.99 -53.84
N LEU A 117 3.57 -4.83 -53.68
CA LEU A 117 3.18 -3.98 -54.81
C LEU A 117 4.38 -3.44 -55.60
N GLU A 118 5.54 -3.25 -54.98
CA GLU A 118 6.77 -2.84 -55.70
C GLU A 118 7.31 -3.92 -56.63
N GLN A 119 7.03 -5.19 -56.36
CA GLN A 119 7.51 -6.32 -57.17
C GLN A 119 6.61 -6.58 -58.39
N GLN A 120 5.44 -5.94 -58.45
CA GLN A 120 4.46 -6.15 -59.50
C GLN A 120 4.61 -5.10 -60.61
N LYS A 121 4.85 -5.56 -61.85
CA LYS A 121 5.00 -4.70 -63.03
C LYS A 121 3.80 -3.78 -63.27
N GLU A 122 2.61 -4.24 -62.88
CA GLU A 122 1.34 -3.50 -63.01
C GLU A 122 1.28 -2.22 -62.16
N TYR A 123 2.18 -2.09 -61.18
CA TYR A 123 2.22 -0.99 -60.22
C TYR A 123 3.46 -0.08 -60.36
N GLU A 124 4.30 -0.26 -61.39
CA GLU A 124 5.51 0.57 -61.62
C GLU A 124 5.19 2.08 -61.64
N ASN A 125 4.07 2.48 -62.24
CA ASN A 125 3.65 3.89 -62.31
C ASN A 125 2.95 4.40 -61.02
N ARG A 126 2.80 3.56 -59.99
CA ARG A 126 2.13 3.90 -58.72
C ARG A 126 3.10 4.09 -57.55
N ALA A 127 4.36 4.45 -57.83
CA ALA A 127 5.39 4.70 -56.82
C ALA A 127 4.96 5.67 -55.70
N THR A 128 4.19 6.71 -56.03
CA THR A 128 3.68 7.70 -55.06
C THR A 128 2.72 7.07 -54.04
N LEU A 129 1.85 6.15 -54.47
CA LEU A 129 0.91 5.44 -53.58
C LEU A 129 1.67 4.56 -52.60
N ILE A 130 2.60 3.75 -53.12
CA ILE A 130 3.45 2.86 -52.34
C ILE A 130 4.27 3.66 -51.31
N ARG A 131 4.86 4.79 -51.71
CA ARG A 131 5.58 5.69 -50.81
C ARG A 131 4.69 6.21 -49.69
N ASN A 132 3.47 6.62 -49.99
CA ASN A 132 2.53 7.13 -49.00
C ASN A 132 2.11 6.07 -47.98
N ILE A 133 1.89 4.83 -48.42
CA ILE A 133 1.61 3.69 -47.52
C ILE A 133 2.77 3.48 -46.56
N ARG A 134 4.02 3.46 -47.06
CA ARG A 134 5.22 3.33 -46.22
C ARG A 134 5.38 4.45 -45.21
N ILE A 135 5.23 5.70 -45.63
CA ILE A 135 5.34 6.86 -44.73
C ILE A 135 4.31 6.75 -43.61
N ARG A 136 3.05 6.41 -43.94
CA ARG A 136 1.99 6.26 -42.94
C ARG A 136 2.30 5.14 -41.95
N ALA A 137 2.62 3.95 -42.44
CA ALA A 137 2.90 2.78 -41.61
C ALA A 137 4.14 2.98 -40.72
N THR A 138 5.22 3.56 -41.26
CA THR A 138 6.43 3.85 -40.47
C THR A 138 6.19 4.91 -39.40
N ASN A 139 5.39 5.95 -39.68
CA ASN A 139 5.04 6.95 -38.67
C ASN A 139 4.19 6.36 -37.54
N ILE A 140 3.27 5.45 -37.87
CA ILE A 140 2.48 4.70 -36.87
C ILE A 140 3.41 3.85 -35.99
N LEU A 141 4.32 3.07 -36.59
CA LEU A 141 5.27 2.24 -35.84
C LEU A 141 6.23 3.06 -34.96
N LYS A 142 6.66 4.25 -35.42
CA LYS A 142 7.48 5.17 -34.61
C LYS A 142 6.71 5.68 -33.39
N LYS A 143 5.43 6.00 -33.55
CA LYS A 143 4.56 6.44 -32.46
C LYS A 143 4.29 5.32 -31.46
N HIS A 144 4.11 4.10 -31.95
CA HIS A 144 3.81 2.90 -31.16
C HIS A 144 5.04 2.00 -31.03
N HIS A 145 6.17 2.59 -30.62
CA HIS A 145 7.46 1.90 -30.60
C HIS A 145 7.55 0.84 -29.48
N LEU A 146 8.47 -0.09 -29.65
CA LEU A 146 8.66 -1.25 -28.76
C LEU A 146 8.92 -0.86 -27.31
N TYR A 147 9.62 0.26 -27.07
CA TYR A 147 9.85 0.78 -25.72
C TYR A 147 8.56 1.16 -24.97
N ALA A 148 7.52 1.65 -25.65
CA ALA A 148 6.25 2.03 -25.02
C ALA A 148 5.44 0.79 -24.65
N VAL A 149 5.53 -0.27 -25.46
CA VAL A 149 4.93 -1.57 -25.14
C VAL A 149 5.63 -2.18 -23.94
N ALA A 150 6.96 -2.20 -23.93
CA ALA A 150 7.76 -2.74 -22.83
C ALA A 150 7.50 -1.99 -21.50
N SER A 151 7.39 -0.66 -21.53
CA SER A 151 7.09 0.11 -20.32
C SER A 151 5.68 -0.15 -19.78
N LEU A 152 4.69 -0.35 -20.65
CA LEU A 152 3.34 -0.76 -20.25
C LEU A 152 3.31 -2.19 -19.69
N GLN A 153 4.07 -3.12 -20.28
CA GLN A 153 4.22 -4.49 -19.76
C GLN A 153 4.85 -4.50 -18.37
N LEU A 154 5.94 -3.77 -18.14
CA LEU A 154 6.54 -3.63 -16.82
C LEU A 154 5.55 -3.06 -15.80
N LYS A 155 4.74 -2.07 -16.20
CA LYS A 155 3.71 -1.50 -15.33
C LYS A 155 2.60 -2.51 -15.00
N LYS A 156 2.23 -3.37 -15.96
CA LYS A 156 1.29 -4.47 -15.74
C LYS A 156 1.85 -5.45 -14.70
N GLU A 157 3.08 -5.90 -14.85
CA GLU A 157 3.75 -6.82 -13.92
C GLU A 157 3.82 -6.24 -12.49
N GLN A 158 4.17 -4.95 -12.36
CA GLN A 158 4.18 -4.26 -11.07
C GLN A 158 2.80 -4.29 -10.39
N LEU A 159 1.73 -4.03 -11.16
CA LEU A 159 0.37 -4.04 -10.64
C LEU A 159 -0.11 -5.46 -10.30
N GLU A 160 0.30 -6.48 -11.05
CA GLU A 160 0.01 -7.89 -10.74
C GLU A 160 0.69 -8.32 -9.44
N MET A 161 1.96 -7.95 -9.24
CA MET A 161 2.65 -8.19 -7.97
C MET A 161 1.93 -7.51 -6.79
N LEU A 162 1.49 -6.27 -6.96
CA LEU A 162 0.74 -5.55 -5.93
C LEU A 162 -0.62 -6.20 -5.65
N LYS A 163 -1.34 -6.63 -6.69
CA LYS A 163 -2.60 -7.37 -6.58
C LYS A 163 -2.41 -8.63 -5.74
N ASN A 164 -1.39 -9.43 -6.06
CA ASN A 164 -1.13 -10.70 -5.36
C ASN A 164 -0.78 -10.48 -3.88
N LYS A 165 0.02 -9.44 -3.57
CA LYS A 165 0.33 -9.06 -2.18
C LYS A 165 -0.92 -8.63 -1.41
N LEU A 166 -1.82 -7.86 -2.03
CA LEU A 166 -3.07 -7.47 -1.39
C LEU A 166 -4.01 -8.66 -1.19
N GLU A 167 -4.07 -9.56 -2.17
CA GLU A 167 -4.87 -10.79 -2.05
C GLU A 167 -4.40 -11.67 -0.90
N GLN A 168 -3.08 -11.80 -0.69
CA GLN A 168 -2.51 -12.49 0.47
C GLN A 168 -2.93 -11.82 1.79
N LYS A 169 -2.77 -10.49 1.91
CA LYS A 169 -3.18 -9.75 3.12
C LYS A 169 -4.67 -9.89 3.43
N ILE A 170 -5.51 -9.85 2.39
CA ILE A 170 -6.96 -10.04 2.54
C ILE A 170 -7.27 -11.47 3.02
N LYS A 171 -6.56 -12.50 2.51
CA LYS A 171 -6.73 -13.90 2.96
C LYS A 171 -6.25 -14.11 4.39
N GLU A 172 -5.08 -13.58 4.74
CA GLU A 172 -4.51 -13.66 6.09
C GLU A 172 -5.47 -13.03 7.11
N SER A 173 -6.00 -11.83 6.84
CA SER A 173 -6.94 -11.18 7.77
C SER A 173 -8.30 -11.86 7.91
N LYS A 174 -8.66 -12.77 6.99
CA LYS A 174 -9.88 -13.60 7.11
C LYS A 174 -9.65 -14.85 7.94
N ASN A 175 -8.39 -15.30 8.09
CA ASN A 175 -8.04 -16.47 8.89
C ASN A 175 -7.75 -16.10 10.37
N GLU A 176 -7.61 -14.81 10.69
CA GLU A 176 -7.39 -14.29 12.04
C GLU A 176 -8.70 -13.88 12.77
N LEU A 177 -9.85 -14.05 12.11
CA LEU A 177 -11.21 -13.85 12.65
C LEU A 177 -11.88 -15.20 12.91
#